data_AF-A0A7T1L7A5-F1
#
_entry.id   AF-A0A7T1L7A5-F1
#
_cell.length_a   1.000
_cell.length_b   1.000
_cell.length_c   1.000
_cell.angle_alpha   90.00
_cell.angle_beta   90.00
_cell.angle_gamma   90.00
#
_symmetry.space_group_name_H-M   'P 1'
#
loop_
_entity.id
_entity.type
_entity.pdbx_description
1 polymer ?
#
loop_
_entity_poly.entity_id
_entity_poly.type
_entity_poly.pdbx_seq_one_letter_code
_entity_poly.pdbx_strand_id
1 'polypeptide(L)'
;MPRSGNKRKKTRTHSEGKAVSEHDDKVIPKSFIIRRGRVSVELQQLVKDFRSVMAPNTAEVMKERNFNKLRDFVHVAPHFKVSH
;
A
#
# COMPACT_ATOMS: atom_id res chain seq x y z
N MET A 1 33.89 -26.67 2.44
CA MET A 1 32.76 -26.79 1.48
C MET A 1 31.91 -25.53 1.51
N PRO A 2 31.73 -24.79 0.41
CA PRO A 2 30.85 -23.62 0.40
C PRO A 2 29.39 -24.05 0.11
N ARG A 3 28.46 -23.69 1.00
CA ARG A 3 27.02 -23.90 0.78
C ARG A 3 26.52 -22.91 -0.27
N SER A 4 26.05 -23.41 -1.40
CA SER A 4 25.38 -22.63 -2.46
C SER A 4 24.13 -21.94 -1.89
N GLY A 5 24.21 -20.63 -1.66
CA GLY A 5 23.06 -19.80 -1.31
C GLY A 5 22.12 -19.63 -2.52
N ASN A 6 20.83 -19.87 -2.31
CA ASN A 6 19.83 -19.78 -3.36
C ASN A 6 19.78 -18.35 -3.95
N LYS A 7 19.98 -18.21 -5.27
CA LYS A 7 19.94 -16.91 -5.96
C LYS A 7 18.53 -16.33 -5.91
N ARG A 8 18.36 -15.20 -5.22
CA ARG A 8 17.10 -14.46 -5.16
C ARG A 8 16.71 -13.96 -6.57
N LYS A 9 15.64 -14.51 -7.15
CA LYS A 9 15.05 -13.99 -8.40
C LYS A 9 14.23 -12.73 -8.10
N LYS A 10 14.51 -11.63 -8.80
CA LYS A 10 13.68 -10.41 -8.75
C LYS A 10 12.47 -10.60 -9.66
N THR A 11 11.27 -10.61 -9.09
CA THR A 11 10.03 -10.55 -9.85
C THR A 11 9.74 -9.08 -10.21
N ARG A 12 9.30 -8.85 -11.46
CA ARG A 12 8.98 -7.51 -11.99
C ARG A 12 7.75 -6.97 -11.25
N THR A 13 7.86 -5.79 -10.64
CA THR A 13 6.83 -5.22 -9.74
C THR A 13 5.95 -4.15 -10.37
N HIS A 14 6.12 -3.82 -11.64
CA HIS A 14 5.26 -2.86 -12.33
C HIS A 14 4.25 -3.62 -13.20
N SER A 15 3.04 -3.78 -12.68
CA SER A 15 1.85 -3.98 -13.50
C SER A 15 1.49 -2.63 -14.13
N GLU A 16 1.45 -2.56 -15.46
CA GLU A 16 1.01 -1.37 -16.19
C GLU A 16 -0.48 -1.13 -15.84
N GLY A 17 -0.72 -0.15 -14.98
CA GLY A 17 -2.05 0.23 -14.52
C GLY A 17 -2.80 0.96 -15.63
N LYS A 18 -4.09 0.65 -15.76
CA LYS A 18 -5.07 1.35 -16.61
C LYS A 18 -4.85 2.87 -16.54
N ALA A 19 -4.68 3.51 -17.69
CA ALA A 19 -4.70 4.96 -17.82
C ALA A 19 -6.09 5.49 -17.46
N VAL A 20 -6.30 5.83 -16.20
CA VAL A 20 -7.49 6.56 -15.75
C VAL A 20 -7.20 8.05 -15.93
N SER A 21 -8.16 8.77 -16.51
CA SER A 21 -8.10 10.19 -16.85
C SER A 21 -7.61 11.05 -15.67
N GLU A 22 -6.52 11.79 -15.88
CA GLU A 22 -5.86 12.61 -14.84
C GLU A 22 -6.74 13.73 -14.25
N HIS A 23 -7.85 14.06 -14.92
CA HIS A 23 -8.79 15.11 -14.51
C HIS A 23 -9.78 14.68 -13.41
N ASP A 24 -10.25 13.42 -13.41
CA ASP A 24 -11.17 12.92 -12.37
C ASP A 24 -10.45 12.63 -11.05
N ASP A 25 -9.15 12.36 -11.12
CA ASP A 25 -8.28 12.01 -9.99
C ASP A 25 -8.14 13.11 -8.93
N LYS A 26 -8.34 14.39 -9.29
CA LYS A 26 -8.19 15.52 -8.35
C LYS A 26 -9.44 15.77 -7.52
N VAL A 27 -10.61 15.33 -7.99
CA VAL A 27 -11.90 15.56 -7.33
C VAL A 27 -12.22 14.45 -6.34
N ILE A 28 -11.77 13.23 -6.60
CA ILE A 28 -12.09 12.06 -5.79
C ILE A 28 -11.09 11.96 -4.62
N PRO A 29 -11.55 12.06 -3.35
CA PRO A 29 -10.67 11.91 -2.21
C PRO A 29 -10.15 10.47 -2.15
N LYS A 30 -8.83 10.32 -2.08
CA LYS A 30 -8.16 9.03 -1.89
C LYS A 30 -7.60 8.97 -0.48
N SER A 31 -7.64 7.78 0.12
CA SER A 31 -7.24 7.60 1.51
C SER A 31 -6.28 6.42 1.73
N PHE A 32 -5.49 6.49 2.80
CA PHE A 32 -4.69 5.40 3.32
C PHE A 32 -5.32 4.78 4.56
N ILE A 33 -5.34 3.46 4.58
CA ILE A 33 -5.74 2.69 5.76
C ILE A 33 -4.51 1.95 6.23
N ILE A 34 -3.94 2.40 7.37
CA ILE A 34 -2.71 1.84 7.91
C ILE A 34 -2.84 1.40 9.37
N ARG A 35 -2.17 0.29 9.72
CA ARG A 35 -1.94 -0.13 11.10
C ARG A 35 -0.55 0.28 11.58
N ARG A 36 -0.42 0.57 12.87
CA ARG A 36 0.85 0.95 13.49
C ARG A 36 1.23 0.00 14.63
N GLY A 37 2.51 -0.39 14.66
CA GLY A 37 3.06 -1.22 15.74
C GLY A 37 2.72 -2.71 15.62
N ARG A 38 2.88 -3.43 16.74
CA ARG A 38 2.48 -4.82 16.86
C ARG A 38 0.98 -4.88 17.14
N VAL A 39 0.22 -5.47 16.22
CA VAL A 39 -1.24 -5.60 16.34
C VAL A 39 -1.66 -7.06 16.22
N SER A 40 -2.75 -7.42 16.89
CA SER A 40 -3.37 -8.74 16.84
C SER A 40 -3.84 -9.07 15.42
N VAL A 41 -4.01 -10.37 15.13
CA VAL A 41 -4.44 -10.86 13.81
C VAL A 41 -5.81 -10.30 13.42
N GLU A 42 -6.70 -10.10 14.39
CA GLU A 42 -8.05 -9.54 14.18
C GLU A 42 -7.99 -8.11 13.63
N LEU A 43 -7.14 -7.26 14.18
CA LEU A 43 -6.93 -5.90 13.64
C LEU A 43 -6.32 -5.94 12.23
N GLN A 44 -5.51 -6.97 11.93
CA GLN A 44 -4.98 -7.16 10.57
C GLN A 44 -6.06 -7.55 9.58
N GLN A 45 -7.06 -8.34 10.00
CA GLN A 45 -8.22 -8.69 9.19
C GLN A 45 -9.09 -7.45 8.99
N LEU A 46 -9.39 -6.73 10.07
CA LEU A 46 -10.20 -5.51 10.02
C LEU A 46 -9.64 -4.47 9.03
N VAL A 47 -8.32 -4.27 9.01
CA VAL A 47 -7.69 -3.37 8.02
C VAL A 47 -7.88 -3.85 6.59
N LYS A 48 -7.82 -5.16 6.34
CA LYS A 48 -8.09 -5.71 5.00
C LYS A 48 -9.55 -5.49 4.61
N ASP A 49 -10.47 -5.71 5.55
CA ASP A 49 -11.90 -5.56 5.30
C ASP A 49 -12.25 -4.09 5.02
N PHE A 50 -11.68 -3.16 5.78
CA PHE A 50 -11.84 -1.72 5.51
C PHE A 50 -11.28 -1.31 4.14
N ARG A 51 -10.15 -1.89 3.70
CA ARG A 51 -9.62 -1.64 2.35
C ARG A 51 -10.50 -2.22 1.26
N SER A 52 -11.18 -3.33 1.53
CA SER A 52 -12.18 -3.92 0.62
C SER A 52 -13.40 -3.00 0.49
N VAL A 53 -13.91 -2.50 1.62
CA VAL A 53 -15.09 -1.61 1.65
C VAL A 53 -14.83 -0.25 1.00
N MET A 54 -13.63 0.31 1.15
CA MET A 54 -13.26 1.61 0.58
C MET A 54 -12.64 1.53 -0.83
N ALA A 55 -12.57 0.34 -1.43
CA ALA A 55 -12.16 0.19 -2.82
C ALA A 55 -13.14 0.94 -3.77
N PRO A 56 -12.66 1.58 -4.85
CA PRO A 56 -11.31 1.53 -5.43
C PRO A 56 -10.37 2.66 -4.95
N ASN A 57 -10.85 3.60 -4.13
CA ASN A 57 -10.14 4.84 -3.83
C ASN A 57 -9.08 4.71 -2.73
N THR A 58 -8.99 3.55 -2.10
CA THR A 58 -7.91 3.19 -1.18
C THR A 58 -6.85 2.35 -1.85
N ALA A 59 -5.57 2.62 -1.55
CA ALA A 59 -4.43 1.89 -2.12
C ALA A 59 -4.36 0.44 -1.59
N GLU A 60 -5.11 -0.47 -2.22
CA GLU A 60 -5.18 -1.89 -1.85
C GLU A 60 -3.80 -2.59 -1.95
N VAL A 61 -3.02 -2.21 -2.95
CA VAL A 61 -1.71 -2.81 -3.25
C VAL A 61 -0.62 -2.40 -2.24
N MET A 62 -0.86 -1.35 -1.45
CA MET A 62 0.14 -0.85 -0.50
C MET A 62 0.32 -1.82 0.69
N LYS A 63 1.53 -2.36 0.82
CA LYS A 63 1.90 -3.22 1.94
C LYS A 63 2.50 -2.39 3.07
N GLU A 64 1.71 -2.17 4.10
CA GLU A 64 2.18 -1.59 5.36
C GLU A 64 3.16 -2.56 6.05
N ARG A 65 4.29 -2.03 6.50
CA ARG A 65 5.29 -2.79 7.25
C ARG A 65 5.43 -2.20 8.65
N ASN A 66 5.74 -3.05 9.61
CA ASN A 66 5.91 -2.69 11.02
C ASN A 66 7.03 -1.67 11.28
N PHE A 67 8.05 -1.60 10.43
CA PHE A 67 9.14 -0.64 10.55
C PHE A 67 8.83 0.74 9.95
N ASN A 68 7.76 0.87 9.15
CA ASN A 68 7.40 2.15 8.55
C ASN A 68 6.85 3.08 9.63
N LYS A 69 7.37 4.31 9.65
CA LYS A 69 6.86 5.38 10.51
C LYS A 69 5.71 6.09 9.81
N LEU A 70 4.86 6.77 10.59
CA LEU A 70 3.77 7.59 10.03
C LEU A 70 4.28 8.61 9.01
N ARG A 71 5.46 9.19 9.29
CA ARG A 71 6.13 10.12 8.39
C ARG A 71 6.36 9.52 7.01
N ASP A 72 6.72 8.25 6.92
CA ASP A 72 7.02 7.59 5.65
C ASP A 72 5.77 7.56 4.75
N PHE A 73 4.59 7.37 5.34
CA PHE A 73 3.33 7.40 4.60
C PHE A 73 2.95 8.80 4.14
N VAL A 74 3.17 9.83 4.97
CA VAL A 74 2.91 11.23 4.61
C VAL A 74 3.82 11.69 3.47
N HIS A 75 5.11 11.34 3.49
CA HIS A 75 6.03 11.70 2.41
C HIS A 75 5.69 11.02 1.08
N VAL A 76 5.07 9.84 1.13
CA VAL A 76 4.71 9.05 -0.05
C VAL A 76 3.29 9.37 -0.54
N ALA A 77 2.44 9.98 0.28
CA ALA A 77 1.06 10.36 -0.06
C ALA A 77 0.91 11.16 -1.37
N PRO A 78 1.80 12.13 -1.70
CA PRO A 78 1.71 12.87 -2.95
C PRO A 78 1.86 11.98 -4.19
N HIS A 79 2.67 10.92 -4.12
CA HIS A 79 2.88 10.00 -5.24
C HIS A 79 1.65 9.14 -5.54
N PHE A 80 0.82 8.89 -4.53
CA PHE A 80 -0.44 8.16 -4.66
C PHE A 80 -1.66 9.08 -4.78
N LYS A 81 -1.47 10.40 -4.80
CA LYS A 81 -2.54 11.42 -4.79
C LYS A 81 -3.53 11.23 -3.63
N VAL A 82 -3.03 10.82 -2.46
CA VAL A 82 -3.84 10.57 -1.25
C VAL A 82 -3.87 11.81 -0.36
N SER A 83 -5.06 12.18 0.11
CA SER A 83 -5.28 13.33 0.99
C SER A 83 -5.54 12.94 2.45
N HIS A 84 -6.06 11.74 2.70
CA HIS A 84 -6.51 11.29 4.03
C HIS A 84 -5.87 9.98 4.49
#